data_AF-A0A151X0Z1-F1
#
_entry.id   AF-A0A151X0Z1-F1
#
_cell.length_a   1.000
_cell.length_b   1.000
_cell.length_c   1.000
_cell.angle_alpha   90.00
_cell.angle_beta   90.00
_cell.angle_gamma   90.00
#
_symmetry.space_group_name_H-M   'P 1'
#
loop_
_entity.id
_entity.type
_entity.pdbx_description
1 polymer ?
#
loop_
_entity_poly.entity_id
_entity_poly.type
_entity_poly.pdbx_seq_one_letter_code
_entity_poly.pdbx_strand_id
1 'polypeptide(L)'
;IEKMEILLSDTDTYTNLKRNPINKVEGFFTIPYVPHIFDNFKRFFKGNQFIRLAYMGINKLSAFIKCQKDKLSTFSRSNVVYKINCQNCDASYIGQTKRLLKIRIP
;
A
#
# COMPACT_ATOMS: atom_id res chain seq x y z
N ILE A 1 20.94 12.53 16.60
CA ILE A 1 20.17 13.74 16.23
C ILE A 1 20.53 14.24 14.82
N GLU A 2 21.56 13.70 14.17
CA GLU A 2 21.98 14.12 12.82
C GLU A 2 21.65 13.10 11.71
N LYS A 3 20.57 12.33 11.86
CA LYS A 3 20.09 11.36 10.83
C LYS A 3 18.64 11.58 10.39
N MET A 4 18.06 12.73 10.73
CA MET A 4 16.69 13.12 10.35
C MET A 4 16.62 14.05 9.12
N GLU A 5 17.74 14.34 8.47
CA GLU A 5 17.84 15.16 7.26
C GLU A 5 18.10 14.33 5.99
N ILE A 6 17.36 13.23 5.84
CA ILE A 6 17.07 12.71 4.49
C ILE A 6 15.55 12.79 4.35
N LEU A 7 15.07 14.03 4.35
CA LEU A 7 13.71 14.41 4.03
C LEU A 7 13.56 14.37 2.50
N LEU A 8 12.46 13.76 2.05
CA LEU A 8 11.61 14.33 1.00
C LEU A 8 12.22 14.50 -0.40
N SER A 9 12.88 13.48 -0.96
CA SER A 9 13.37 13.54 -2.35
C SER A 9 12.62 12.65 -3.35
N ASP A 10 11.33 12.35 -3.14
CA ASP A 10 10.50 11.63 -4.12
C ASP A 10 9.21 12.39 -4.51
N THR A 11 9.14 13.70 -4.24
CA THR A 11 8.03 14.56 -4.71
C THR A 11 8.26 15.19 -6.10
N ASP A 12 9.34 14.82 -6.79
CA ASP A 12 9.77 15.48 -8.01
C ASP A 12 9.25 14.81 -9.30
N THR A 13 7.93 14.71 -9.46
CA THR A 13 7.34 14.56 -10.82
C THR A 13 6.01 15.29 -11.07
N TYR A 14 5.44 16.05 -10.12
CA TYR A 14 4.14 16.71 -10.32
C TYR A 14 4.10 18.24 -10.15
N THR A 15 5.24 18.92 -10.06
CA THR A 15 5.26 20.39 -9.80
C THR A 15 5.78 21.26 -10.94
N ASN A 16 5.95 20.75 -12.16
CA ASN A 16 6.36 21.58 -13.30
C ASN A 16 5.38 21.52 -14.47
N LEU A 17 4.18 22.07 -14.30
CA LEU A 17 3.37 22.56 -15.41
C LEU A 17 3.33 24.09 -15.34
N LYS A 18 4.01 24.71 -16.31
CA LYS A 18 4.03 26.16 -16.55
C LYS A 18 2.59 26.70 -16.54
N ARG A 19 2.33 27.64 -15.64
CA ARG A 19 1.04 28.33 -15.50
C ARG A 19 0.83 29.23 -16.71
N ASN A 20 -0.12 28.87 -17.58
CA ASN A 20 -0.73 29.77 -18.56
C ASN A 20 -2.11 30.21 -18.02
N PRO A 21 -2.47 31.51 -18.06
CA PRO A 21 -3.63 32.00 -17.34
C PRO A 21 -4.85 32.15 -18.25
N ILE A 22 -5.59 31.07 -18.52
CA ILE A 22 -7.01 31.15 -18.91
C ILE A 22 -7.70 29.88 -18.37
N ASN A 23 -8.64 30.05 -17.44
CA ASN A 23 -9.48 29.02 -16.79
C ASN A 23 -8.74 28.04 -15.87
N LYS A 24 -8.24 28.57 -14.74
CA LYS A 24 -7.59 27.81 -13.68
C LYS A 24 -8.64 26.99 -12.93
N VAL A 25 -8.70 25.69 -13.20
CA VAL A 25 -9.37 24.73 -12.30
C VAL A 25 -8.56 24.73 -11.00
N GLU A 26 -9.18 25.15 -9.91
CA GLU A 26 -8.54 25.29 -8.60
C GLU A 26 -8.41 23.96 -7.86
N GLY A 27 -9.22 22.96 -8.23
CA GLY A 27 -9.08 21.62 -7.67
C GLY A 27 -9.98 20.56 -8.31
N PHE A 28 -9.67 19.30 -7.99
CA PHE A 28 -10.51 18.15 -8.31
C PHE A 28 -11.21 17.65 -7.05
N PHE A 29 -12.52 17.39 -7.16
CA PHE A 29 -13.28 16.69 -6.14
C PHE A 29 -13.53 15.26 -6.61
N THR A 30 -12.90 14.29 -5.95
CA THR A 30 -12.93 12.89 -6.36
C THR A 30 -13.97 12.11 -5.55
N ILE A 31 -14.91 11.46 -6.25
CA ILE A 31 -15.93 10.61 -5.62
C ILE A 31 -15.88 9.16 -6.16
N PRO A 32 -16.24 8.16 -5.34
CA PRO A 32 -16.43 6.81 -5.84
C PRO A 32 -17.58 6.78 -6.87
N TYR A 33 -17.40 6.04 -7.96
CA TYR A 33 -18.46 5.88 -8.96
C TYR A 33 -19.59 5.02 -8.39
N VAL A 34 -20.76 5.64 -8.20
CA VAL A 34 -22.00 4.97 -7.82
C VAL A 34 -23.07 5.35 -8.85
N PRO A 35 -23.57 4.40 -9.67
CA PRO A 35 -24.44 4.69 -10.82
C PRO A 35 -25.63 5.59 -10.51
N HIS A 36 -26.33 5.33 -9.40
CA HIS A 36 -27.53 6.07 -9.00
C HIS A 36 -27.28 7.50 -8.49
N ILE A 37 -26.03 7.83 -8.17
CA ILE A 37 -25.64 9.09 -7.53
C ILE A 37 -24.89 10.00 -8.53
N PHE A 38 -24.30 9.41 -9.57
CA PHE A 38 -23.50 10.09 -10.59
C PHE A 38 -24.22 11.29 -11.23
N ASP A 39 -25.47 11.12 -11.66
CA ASP A 39 -26.19 12.16 -12.39
C ASP A 39 -26.50 13.38 -11.52
N ASN A 40 -26.81 13.16 -10.24
CA ASN A 40 -27.09 14.23 -9.28
C ASN A 40 -25.84 15.07 -9.04
N PHE A 41 -24.69 14.42 -8.82
CA PHE A 41 -23.42 15.11 -8.63
C PHE A 41 -22.97 15.81 -9.92
N LYS A 42 -23.09 15.16 -11.08
CA LYS A 42 -22.77 15.79 -12.36
C LYS A 42 -23.59 17.07 -12.60
N ARG A 43 -24.87 17.07 -12.24
CA ARG A 43 -25.76 18.24 -12.31
C ARG A 43 -25.35 19.33 -11.31
N PHE A 44 -25.07 18.96 -10.06
CA PHE A 44 -24.65 19.90 -9.01
C PHE A 44 -23.33 20.61 -9.35
N PHE A 45 -22.37 19.88 -9.92
CA PHE A 45 -21.09 20.44 -10.32
C PHE A 45 -21.10 21.10 -11.71
N LYS A 46 -22.24 21.09 -12.42
CA LYS A 46 -22.38 21.72 -13.73
C LYS A 46 -22.41 23.24 -13.58
N GLY A 47 -21.37 23.92 -14.10
CA GLY A 47 -21.26 25.38 -14.05
C GLY A 47 -20.23 25.91 -13.05
N ASN A 48 -19.66 25.04 -12.20
CA ASN A 48 -18.55 25.43 -11.33
C ASN A 48 -17.27 25.61 -12.16
N GLN A 49 -16.66 26.80 -12.08
CA GLN A 49 -15.41 27.13 -12.78
C GLN A 49 -14.17 26.73 -11.98
N PHE A 50 -14.30 26.63 -10.66
CA PHE A 50 -13.19 26.37 -9.73
C PHE A 50 -12.94 24.88 -9.45
N ILE A 51 -14.00 24.06 -9.39
CA ILE A 51 -13.91 22.65 -8.97
C ILE A 51 -14.40 21.74 -10.08
N ARG A 52 -13.57 20.75 -10.46
CA ARG A 52 -13.96 19.68 -11.39
C ARG A 52 -14.26 18.39 -10.64
N LEU A 53 -15.36 17.75 -11.00
CA LEU A 53 -15.75 16.46 -10.47
C LEU A 53 -14.96 15.33 -11.17
N ALA A 54 -14.30 14.48 -10.38
CA ALA A 54 -13.59 13.29 -10.83
C ALA A 54 -14.20 12.03 -10.21
N TYR A 55 -14.14 10.91 -10.92
CA TYR A 55 -14.70 9.64 -10.48
C TYR A 55 -13.60 8.61 -10.30
N MET A 56 -13.72 7.81 -9.26
CA MET A 56 -12.78 6.73 -8.96
C MET A 56 -13.52 5.41 -8.75
N GLY A 57 -12.94 4.31 -9.22
CA GLY A 57 -13.44 2.98 -8.92
C GLY A 57 -13.25 2.64 -7.44
N ILE A 58 -14.25 2.01 -6.83
CA ILE A 58 -14.20 1.53 -5.44
C ILE A 58 -13.15 0.42 -5.30
N ASN A 59 -13.06 -0.45 -6.29
CA ASN A 59 -12.15 -1.59 -6.33
C ASN A 59 -10.86 -1.22 -7.06
N LYS A 60 -9.88 -0.70 -6.31
CA LYS A 60 -8.54 -0.46 -6.86
C LYS A 60 -7.78 -1.78 -7.00
N LEU A 61 -7.05 -1.94 -8.11
CA LEU A 61 -6.20 -3.12 -8.30
C LEU A 61 -5.17 -3.27 -7.17
N SER A 62 -4.66 -2.15 -6.63
CA SER A 62 -3.73 -2.14 -5.50
C SER A 62 -4.32 -2.64 -4.18
N ALA A 63 -5.65 -2.81 -4.09
CA ALA A 63 -6.29 -3.50 -2.97
C ALA A 63 -6.06 -5.01 -3.05
N PHE A 64 -6.11 -5.59 -4.26
CA PHE A 64 -6.02 -7.03 -4.51
C PHE A 64 -4.60 -7.49 -4.82
N ILE A 65 -3.87 -6.71 -5.62
CA ILE A 65 -2.51 -6.99 -6.04
C ILE A 65 -1.59 -6.05 -5.29
N LYS A 66 -0.93 -6.57 -4.24
CA LYS A 66 0.09 -5.85 -3.49
C LYS A 66 1.44 -6.04 -4.14
N CYS A 67 2.30 -5.01 -4.08
CA CYS A 67 3.68 -5.12 -4.54
C CYS A 67 4.50 -6.12 -3.72
N GLN A 68 4.11 -6.37 -2.46
CA GLN A 68 4.80 -7.29 -1.57
C GLN A 68 4.21 -8.70 -1.66
N LYS A 69 5.09 -9.71 -1.66
CA LYS A 69 4.70 -11.12 -1.58
C LYS A 69 3.94 -11.41 -0.29
N ASP A 70 3.06 -12.40 -0.34
CA ASP A 70 2.35 -12.88 0.84
C ASP A 70 3.32 -13.35 1.93
N LYS A 71 2.96 -13.07 3.18
CA LYS A 71 3.75 -13.53 4.33
C LYS A 71 3.69 -15.05 4.39
N LEU A 72 4.87 -15.68 4.34
CA LEU A 72 5.00 -17.11 4.56
C LEU A 72 4.73 -17.44 6.03
N SER A 73 3.91 -18.46 6.26
CA SER A 73 3.74 -19.08 7.58
C SER A 73 5.07 -19.60 8.10
N THR A 74 5.25 -19.64 9.43
CA THR A 74 6.53 -19.95 10.07
C THR A 74 7.13 -21.27 9.59
N PHE A 75 6.31 -22.31 9.44
CA PHE A 75 6.74 -23.64 8.99
C PHE A 75 7.15 -23.71 7.51
N SER A 76 6.69 -22.76 6.70
CA SER A 76 7.02 -22.65 5.27
C SER A 76 8.25 -21.77 5.01
N ARG A 77 8.97 -21.34 6.05
CA ARG A 77 10.21 -20.58 5.92
C ARG A 77 11.42 -21.51 5.78
N SER A 78 12.43 -21.07 5.04
CA SER A 78 13.74 -21.70 4.88
C SER A 78 14.85 -20.76 5.36
N ASN A 79 16.07 -21.29 5.56
CA ASN A 79 17.22 -20.53 6.06
C ASN A 79 16.95 -19.87 7.43
N VAL A 80 16.29 -20.60 8.33
CA VAL A 80 15.92 -20.12 9.67
C VAL A 80 16.69 -20.88 10.74
N VAL A 81 16.85 -20.23 11.89
CA VAL A 81 17.26 -20.86 13.16
C VAL A 81 15.99 -21.13 13.97
N TYR A 82 15.87 -22.32 14.54
CA TYR A 82 14.72 -22.76 15.34
C TYR A 82 15.17 -23.32 16.69
N LYS A 83 14.25 -23.30 17.65
CA LYS A 83 14.44 -23.83 19.01
C LYS A 83 13.34 -24.85 19.31
N ILE A 84 13.73 -26.05 19.74
CA ILE A 84 12.82 -27.08 20.28
C ILE A 84 13.08 -27.16 21.78
N ASN A 85 12.04 -26.91 22.57
CA ASN A 85 12.12 -27.00 24.04
C ASN A 85 11.84 -28.45 24.47
N CYS A 86 12.59 -28.94 25.45
CA CYS A 86 12.20 -30.14 26.17
C CYS A 86 10.95 -29.82 27.01
N GLN A 87 9.99 -30.74 27.05
CA GLN A 87 8.78 -30.56 27.87
C GLN A 87 9.01 -30.93 29.34
N ASN A 88 10.03 -31.76 29.62
CA ASN A 88 10.24 -32.38 30.92
C ASN A 88 11.46 -31.81 31.67
N CYS A 89 12.19 -30.87 31.08
CA CYS A 89 13.31 -30.17 31.73
C CYS A 89 13.62 -28.85 31.03
N ASP A 90 14.48 -28.02 31.63
CA ASP A 90 14.87 -26.69 31.13
C ASP A 90 15.83 -26.71 29.92
N ALA A 91 16.08 -27.90 29.35
CA ALA A 91 16.93 -28.04 28.19
C ALA A 91 16.22 -27.62 26.89
N SER A 92 17.00 -27.17 25.91
CA SER A 92 16.48 -26.88 24.57
C SER A 92 17.50 -27.20 23.48
N TYR A 93 17.00 -27.68 22.34
CA TYR A 93 17.79 -27.90 21.13
C TYR A 93 17.63 -26.70 20.19
N ILE A 94 18.74 -26.10 19.77
CA ILE A 94 18.77 -25.01 18.80
C ILE A 94 19.45 -25.52 17.53
N GLY A 95 18.80 -25.34 16.38
CA GLY A 95 19.30 -25.80 15.10
C GLY A 95 19.07 -24.79 13.98
N GLN A 96 19.89 -24.87 12.92
CA GLN A 96 19.71 -24.12 11.69
C GLN A 96 19.28 -25.06 10.56
N THR A 97 18.47 -24.58 9.62
CA THR A 97 18.12 -25.35 8.42
C THR A 97 18.08 -24.47 7.18
N LYS A 98 18.65 -24.98 6.08
CA LYS A 98 18.47 -24.41 4.73
C LYS A 98 17.19 -24.92 4.05
N ARG A 99 16.63 -26.05 4.53
CA ARG A 99 15.35 -26.61 4.05
C ARG A 99 14.17 -25.89 4.70
N LEU A 100 12.95 -26.14 4.19
CA LEU A 100 11.73 -25.65 4.84
C LEU A 100 11.63 -26.20 6.26
N LEU A 101 11.21 -25.36 7.20
CA LEU A 101 11.15 -25.72 8.62
C LEU A 101 10.24 -26.94 8.87
N LYS A 102 9.12 -27.05 8.14
CA LYS A 102 8.21 -28.22 8.18
C LYS A 102 8.84 -29.56 7.81
N ILE A 103 9.95 -29.55 7.05
CA ILE A 103 10.67 -30.77 6.64
C ILE A 103 11.73 -31.12 7.69
N ARG A 104 12.24 -30.12 8.43
CA ARG A 104 13.30 -30.30 9.40
C ARG A 104 12.79 -30.72 10.78
N ILE A 105 11.71 -30.09 11.22
CA ILE A 105 11.06 -30.40 12.49
C ILE A 105 10.31 -31.74 12.31
N PRO A 106 10.60 -32.75 13.14
CA PRO A 106 9.94 -34.05 13.09
C PRO A 106 8.48 -33.98 13.59
#